data_AF-A6LDS4-F1
#
_entry.id   AF-A6LDS4-F1
#
_cell.length_a   1.000
_cell.length_b   1.000
_cell.length_c   1.000
_cell.angle_alpha   90.00
_cell.angle_beta   90.00
_cell.angle_gamma   90.00
#
_symmetry.space_group_name_H-M   'P 1'
#
loop_
_entity.id
_entity.type
_entity.pdbx_description
1 polymer ?
#
loop_
_entity_poly.entity_id
_entity_poly.type
_entity_poly.pdbx_seq_one_letter_code
_entity_poly.pdbx_strand_id
1 'polypeptide(L)'
;MVVNTKERSVIVSKLSPEIFPEYILIRTNKFDKIAVTPLEEWMDYLKRGTIRPDTMTPGLGEAREKLRYYSMPPEDRYAYDEHLNAVMIQNDVLDSAKLEGYLEGLAESRAENKEKGKAKGLAKGETEANLENAKKMKAMGIDLEMIRQITGITL
;
A
#
# COMPACT_ATOMS: atom_id res chain seq x y z
N MET A 1 -32.98 -26.32 7.40
CA MET A 1 -33.92 -27.42 7.12
C MET A 1 -35.34 -26.88 7.31
N VAL A 2 -35.97 -26.38 6.25
CA VAL A 2 -37.33 -25.84 6.34
C VAL A 2 -38.29 -26.95 5.96
N VAL A 3 -38.84 -27.63 6.96
CA VAL A 3 -39.90 -28.62 6.77
C VAL A 3 -41.19 -27.84 6.52
N ASN A 4 -41.67 -27.82 5.28
CA ASN A 4 -42.91 -27.14 4.94
C ASN A 4 -44.09 -27.91 5.53
N THR A 5 -44.68 -27.36 6.59
CA THR A 5 -45.78 -27.95 7.36
C THR A 5 -47.16 -27.85 6.67
N LYS A 6 -47.27 -27.21 5.49
CA LYS A 6 -48.56 -26.97 4.82
C LYS A 6 -49.18 -28.19 4.13
N GLU A 7 -48.47 -29.29 3.95
CA GLU A 7 -49.01 -30.48 3.26
C GLU A 7 -49.58 -31.54 4.23
N ARG A 8 -49.50 -31.31 5.55
CA ARG A 8 -50.05 -32.24 6.57
C ARG A 8 -51.57 -32.42 6.50
N SER A 9 -52.31 -31.47 5.94
CA SER A 9 -53.78 -31.49 5.94
C SER A 9 -54.42 -32.09 4.69
N VAL A 10 -53.66 -32.41 3.64
CA VAL A 10 -54.23 -32.88 2.37
C VAL A 10 -54.32 -34.41 2.31
N ILE A 11 -53.51 -35.13 3.09
CA ILE A 11 -53.56 -36.59 3.17
C ILE A 11 -53.98 -36.98 4.59
N VAL A 12 -55.25 -36.75 4.90
CA VAL A 12 -55.85 -37.35 6.11
C VAL A 12 -56.20 -38.79 5.76
N SER A 13 -55.27 -39.72 5.97
CA SER A 13 -55.64 -41.11 6.17
C SER A 13 -56.29 -41.23 7.54
N LYS A 14 -57.62 -41.40 7.59
CA LYS A 14 -58.34 -41.80 8.80
C LYS A 14 -57.98 -43.25 9.15
N LEU A 15 -56.78 -43.53 9.67
CA LEU A 15 -56.41 -44.83 10.25
C LEU A 15 -55.24 -44.65 11.24
N SER A 16 -55.27 -45.43 12.33
CA SER A 16 -54.35 -45.32 13.47
C SER A 16 -52.86 -45.35 13.06
N PRO A 17 -52.02 -44.44 13.60
CA PRO A 17 -50.58 -44.35 13.28
C PRO A 17 -49.71 -45.56 13.68
N GLU A 18 -50.25 -46.54 14.39
CA GLU A 18 -49.47 -47.58 15.06
C GLU A 18 -49.07 -48.77 14.18
N ILE A 19 -49.59 -48.89 12.95
CA ILE A 19 -49.50 -50.14 12.18
C ILE A 19 -48.91 -49.97 10.77
N PHE A 20 -48.55 -48.76 10.35
CA PHE A 20 -47.99 -48.52 9.00
C PHE A 20 -46.69 -47.72 9.08
N PRO A 21 -45.63 -48.11 8.35
CA PRO A 21 -44.40 -47.33 8.29
C PRO A 21 -44.66 -46.00 7.56
N GLU A 22 -44.16 -44.90 8.13
CA GLU A 22 -44.20 -43.59 7.48
C GLU A 22 -43.26 -43.59 6.26
N TYR A 23 -43.84 -43.50 5.06
CA TYR A 23 -43.06 -43.32 3.82
C TYR A 23 -42.77 -41.83 3.61
N ILE A 24 -41.51 -41.43 3.78
CA ILE A 24 -41.03 -40.09 3.39
C ILE A 24 -40.66 -40.14 1.90
N LEU A 25 -41.48 -39.51 1.06
CA LEU A 25 -41.22 -39.41 -0.38
C LEU A 25 -40.23 -38.26 -0.64
N ILE A 26 -38.94 -38.58 -0.75
CA ILE A 26 -37.89 -37.61 -1.07
C ILE A 26 -37.86 -37.40 -2.59
N ARG A 27 -38.23 -36.19 -3.03
CA ARG A 27 -38.19 -35.81 -4.45
C ARG A 27 -36.76 -35.43 -4.84
N THR A 28 -36.00 -36.39 -5.37
CA THR A 28 -34.56 -36.23 -5.73
C THR A 28 -34.31 -35.33 -6.96
N ASN A 29 -35.34 -34.99 -7.72
CA ASN A 29 -35.24 -34.35 -9.03
C ASN A 29 -34.92 -32.83 -9.03
N LYS A 30 -34.39 -32.29 -7.92
CA LYS A 30 -34.02 -30.87 -7.78
C LYS A 30 -32.60 -30.63 -7.28
N PHE A 31 -31.80 -31.67 -7.05
CA PHE A 31 -30.41 -31.49 -6.59
C PHE A 31 -29.46 -31.01 -7.71
N ASP A 32 -29.74 -31.35 -8.98
CA ASP A 32 -28.87 -31.04 -10.13
C ASP A 32 -28.74 -29.55 -10.51
N LYS A 33 -29.46 -28.64 -9.85
CA LYS A 33 -29.58 -27.25 -10.34
C LYS A 33 -29.10 -26.15 -9.39
N ILE A 34 -28.62 -26.48 -8.20
CA ILE A 34 -28.32 -25.45 -7.17
C ILE A 34 -26.87 -25.54 -6.65
N ALA A 35 -26.22 -26.70 -6.68
CA ALA A 35 -24.86 -26.85 -6.19
C ALA A 35 -23.92 -27.16 -7.35
N VAL A 36 -23.54 -26.14 -8.13
CA VAL A 36 -22.40 -26.29 -9.06
C VAL A 36 -21.18 -26.53 -8.18
N THR A 37 -20.62 -27.72 -8.26
CA THR A 37 -19.42 -28.05 -7.49
C THR A 37 -18.20 -27.43 -8.16
N PRO A 38 -17.14 -27.09 -7.41
CA PRO A 38 -15.89 -26.60 -8.00
C PRO A 38 -15.35 -27.52 -9.11
N LEU A 39 -15.52 -28.85 -8.97
CA LEU A 39 -15.10 -29.82 -9.97
C LEU A 39 -15.90 -29.73 -11.28
N GLU A 40 -17.20 -29.44 -11.20
CA GLU A 40 -18.04 -29.27 -12.38
C GLU A 40 -17.66 -28.03 -13.18
N GLU A 41 -17.28 -26.94 -12.52
CA GLU A 41 -16.76 -25.75 -13.23
C GLU A 41 -15.45 -26.05 -13.95
N TRP A 42 -14.55 -26.83 -13.32
CA TRP A 42 -13.35 -27.33 -13.99
C TRP A 42 -13.69 -28.19 -15.21
N MET A 43 -14.70 -29.05 -15.08
CA MET A 43 -15.15 -29.91 -16.16
C MET A 43 -15.79 -29.12 -17.31
N ASP A 44 -16.56 -28.08 -17.01
CA ASP A 44 -17.17 -27.19 -18.00
C ASP A 44 -16.11 -26.37 -18.73
N TYR A 45 -15.11 -25.85 -18.00
CA TYR A 45 -13.95 -25.18 -18.60
C TYR A 45 -13.19 -26.13 -19.53
N LEU A 46 -12.87 -27.36 -19.13
CA LEU A 46 -12.15 -28.31 -19.97
C LEU A 46 -12.95 -28.73 -21.22
N LYS A 47 -14.28 -28.75 -21.13
CA LYS A 47 -15.16 -29.12 -22.25
C LYS A 47 -15.41 -27.96 -23.23
N ARG A 48 -15.57 -26.74 -22.72
CA ARG A 48 -16.03 -25.58 -23.49
C ARG A 48 -14.98 -24.49 -23.69
N GLY A 49 -13.89 -24.53 -22.92
CA GLY A 49 -12.83 -23.52 -22.91
C GLY A 49 -13.21 -22.21 -22.24
N THR A 50 -14.40 -22.10 -21.64
CA THR A 50 -14.91 -20.83 -21.07
C THR A 50 -14.93 -20.88 -19.55
N ILE A 51 -14.40 -19.84 -18.90
CA ILE A 51 -14.47 -19.67 -17.45
C ILE A 51 -15.44 -18.54 -17.14
N ARG A 52 -16.36 -18.77 -16.20
CA ARG A 52 -17.34 -17.77 -15.80
C ARG A 52 -16.68 -16.56 -15.10
N PRO A 53 -17.18 -15.33 -15.30
CA PRO A 53 -16.63 -14.13 -14.66
C PRO A 53 -16.83 -14.15 -13.12
N ASP A 54 -17.87 -14.81 -12.64
CA ASP A 54 -18.30 -14.93 -11.24
C ASP A 54 -17.89 -16.24 -10.56
N THR A 55 -16.96 -17.01 -11.16
CA THR A 55 -16.47 -18.26 -10.56
C THR A 55 -15.89 -18.03 -9.16
N MET A 56 -16.35 -18.83 -8.20
CA MET A 56 -15.80 -18.92 -6.84
C MET A 56 -14.89 -20.14 -6.67
N THR A 57 -14.65 -20.88 -7.76
CA THR A 57 -13.82 -22.08 -7.74
C THR A 57 -12.36 -21.68 -7.56
N PRO A 58 -11.67 -22.23 -6.54
CA PRO A 58 -10.25 -21.94 -6.32
C PRO A 58 -9.42 -22.20 -7.57
N GLY A 59 -8.59 -21.23 -7.97
CA GLY A 59 -7.68 -21.33 -9.12
C GLY A 59 -8.30 -21.04 -10.49
N LEU A 60 -9.61 -21.23 -10.71
CA LEU A 60 -10.23 -20.91 -12.01
C LEU A 60 -10.23 -19.40 -12.30
N GLY A 61 -10.36 -18.56 -11.27
CA GLY A 61 -10.21 -17.10 -11.42
C GLY A 61 -8.81 -16.71 -11.90
N GLU A 62 -7.75 -17.27 -11.31
CA GLU A 62 -6.37 -17.02 -11.75
C GLU A 62 -6.10 -17.58 -13.15
N ALA A 63 -6.61 -18.77 -13.45
CA ALA A 63 -6.52 -19.38 -14.76
C ALA A 63 -7.16 -18.49 -15.82
N ARG A 64 -8.32 -17.88 -15.52
CA ARG A 64 -8.99 -16.94 -16.43
C ARG A 64 -8.13 -15.74 -16.78
N GLU A 65 -7.47 -15.12 -15.82
CA GLU A 65 -6.59 -13.98 -16.08
C GLU A 65 -5.38 -14.38 -16.94
N LYS A 66 -4.76 -15.54 -16.64
CA LYS A 66 -3.67 -16.10 -17.47
C LYS A 66 -4.13 -16.42 -18.89
N LEU A 67 -5.30 -17.04 -19.03
CA LEU A 67 -5.89 -17.35 -20.33
C LEU A 67 -6.23 -16.09 -21.11
N ARG A 68 -6.66 -15.01 -20.45
CA ARG A 68 -6.92 -13.73 -21.13
C ARG A 68 -5.65 -13.23 -21.81
N TYR A 69 -4.51 -13.31 -21.13
CA TYR A 69 -3.22 -12.98 -21.73
C TYR A 69 -2.85 -13.93 -22.88
N TYR A 70 -2.93 -15.25 -22.68
CA TYR A 70 -2.55 -16.21 -23.74
C TYR A 70 -3.52 -16.25 -24.94
N SER A 71 -4.76 -15.81 -24.75
CA SER A 71 -5.78 -15.74 -25.81
C SER A 71 -5.70 -14.45 -26.63
N MET A 72 -4.85 -13.49 -26.23
CA MET A 72 -4.63 -12.27 -27.00
C MET A 72 -3.85 -12.57 -28.29
N PRO A 73 -4.16 -11.86 -29.39
CA PRO A 73 -3.30 -11.81 -30.57
C PRO A 73 -1.85 -11.42 -30.20
N PRO A 74 -0.84 -11.86 -30.97
CA PRO A 74 0.56 -11.48 -30.74
C PRO A 74 0.78 -9.96 -30.62
N GLU A 75 0.07 -9.16 -31.42
CA GLU A 75 0.16 -7.71 -31.44
C GLU A 75 -0.35 -7.09 -30.13
N ASP A 76 -1.52 -7.54 -29.65
CA ASP A 76 -2.12 -7.07 -28.41
C ASP A 76 -1.28 -7.48 -27.19
N ARG A 77 -0.69 -8.68 -27.20
CA ARG A 77 0.24 -9.12 -26.15
C ARG A 77 1.48 -8.24 -26.09
N TYR A 78 2.07 -7.93 -27.24
CA TYR A 78 3.22 -7.03 -27.31
C TYR A 78 2.89 -5.64 -26.76
N ALA A 79 1.76 -5.06 -27.18
CA ALA A 79 1.33 -3.75 -26.68
C ALA A 79 1.06 -3.75 -25.17
N TYR A 80 0.48 -4.84 -24.65
CA TYR A 80 0.27 -5.03 -23.21
C TYR A 80 1.59 -5.12 -22.44
N ASP A 81 2.54 -5.93 -22.91
CA ASP A 81 3.84 -6.10 -22.28
C ASP A 81 4.67 -4.80 -22.34
N GLU A 82 4.61 -4.09 -23.46
CA GLU A 82 5.23 -2.77 -23.63
C GLU A 82 4.62 -1.75 -22.66
N HIS A 83 3.30 -1.74 -22.49
CA HIS A 83 2.65 -0.87 -21.52
C HIS A 83 3.10 -1.18 -20.08
N LEU A 84 3.16 -2.46 -19.69
CA LEU A 84 3.67 -2.86 -18.38
C LEU A 84 5.13 -2.41 -18.18
N ASN A 85 5.96 -2.57 -19.22
CA ASN A 85 7.34 -2.13 -19.19
C ASN A 85 7.44 -0.60 -19.03
N ALA A 86 6.64 0.17 -19.77
CA ALA A 86 6.61 1.62 -19.67
C ALA A 86 6.21 2.10 -18.26
N VAL A 87 5.20 1.48 -17.65
CA VAL A 87 4.77 1.79 -16.28
C VAL A 87 5.87 1.47 -15.26
N MET A 88 6.54 0.32 -15.42
CA MET A 88 7.65 -0.08 -14.55
C MET A 88 8.83 0.91 -14.65
N ILE A 89 9.26 1.23 -15.86
CA ILE A 89 10.33 2.23 -16.09
C ILE A 89 9.95 3.58 -15.48
N GLN A 90 8.71 4.02 -15.68
CA GLN A 90 8.25 5.30 -15.12
C GLN A 90 8.33 5.31 -13.59
N ASN A 91 7.90 4.23 -12.93
CA ASN A 91 7.97 4.13 -11.48
C ASN A 91 9.41 4.14 -10.97
N ASP A 92 10.31 3.39 -11.62
CA ASP A 92 11.73 3.36 -11.28
C ASP A 92 12.40 4.73 -11.43
N VAL A 93 12.07 5.45 -12.50
CA VAL A 93 12.54 6.83 -12.73
C VAL A 93 12.02 7.77 -11.64
N LEU A 94 10.74 7.67 -11.27
CA LEU A 94 10.17 8.51 -10.22
C LEU A 94 10.78 8.22 -8.84
N ASP A 95 11.02 6.95 -8.53
CA ASP A 95 11.55 6.56 -7.22
C ASP A 95 13.04 6.88 -7.08
N SER A 96 13.81 6.73 -8.15
CA SER A 96 15.20 7.21 -8.20
C SER A 96 15.28 8.73 -8.05
N ALA A 97 14.46 9.50 -8.78
CA ALA A 97 14.43 10.96 -8.67
C ALA A 97 14.04 11.45 -7.26
N LYS A 98 13.06 10.80 -6.61
CA LYS A 98 12.69 11.11 -5.22
C LYS A 98 13.86 10.85 -4.26
N LEU A 99 14.54 9.71 -4.42
CA LEU A 99 15.65 9.34 -3.57
C LEU A 99 16.82 10.31 -3.72
N GLU A 100 17.19 10.63 -4.97
CA GLU A 100 18.24 11.60 -5.28
C GLU A 100 17.92 12.97 -4.67
N GLY A 101 16.72 13.51 -4.93
CA GLY A 101 16.31 14.79 -4.36
C GLY A 101 16.28 14.81 -2.83
N TYR A 102 15.92 13.70 -2.17
CA TYR A 102 16.00 13.58 -0.72
C TYR A 102 17.45 13.60 -0.20
N LEU A 103 18.35 12.87 -0.88
CA LEU A 103 19.76 12.81 -0.50
C LEU A 103 20.46 14.15 -0.74
N GLU A 104 20.20 14.81 -1.86
CA GLU A 104 20.70 16.14 -2.17
C GLU A 104 20.24 17.17 -1.13
N GLY A 105 18.93 17.21 -0.82
CA GLY A 105 18.41 18.12 0.20
C GLY A 105 19.01 17.88 1.59
N LEU A 106 19.29 16.63 1.95
CA LEU A 106 19.97 16.30 3.20
C LEU A 106 21.45 16.73 3.18
N ALA A 107 22.14 16.58 2.05
CA ALA A 107 23.52 17.02 1.89
C ALA A 107 23.63 18.55 1.94
N GLU A 108 22.78 19.27 1.21
CA GLU A 108 22.73 20.73 1.17
C GLU A 108 22.42 21.31 2.55
N SER A 109 21.37 20.82 3.21
CA SER A 109 21.00 21.30 4.55
C SER A 109 22.11 21.04 5.58
N ARG A 110 22.82 19.91 5.48
CA ARG A 110 23.97 19.63 6.35
C ARG A 110 25.14 20.58 6.07
N ALA A 111 25.42 20.86 4.80
CA ALA A 111 26.47 21.80 4.41
C ALA A 111 26.15 23.22 4.88
N GLU A 112 24.93 23.70 4.63
CA GLU A 112 24.47 25.03 5.02
C GLU A 112 24.51 25.21 6.54
N ASN A 113 24.01 24.22 7.30
CA ASN A 113 24.03 24.27 8.76
C ASN A 113 25.47 24.27 9.31
N LYS A 114 26.38 23.52 8.69
CA LYS A 114 27.80 23.51 9.08
C LYS A 114 28.44 24.88 8.87
N GLU A 115 28.21 25.52 7.73
CA GLU A 115 28.77 26.84 7.43
C GLU A 115 28.14 27.94 8.30
N LYS A 116 26.81 27.94 8.48
CA LYS A 116 26.13 28.85 9.43
C LYS A 116 26.64 28.67 10.85
N GLY A 117 26.86 27.42 11.28
CA GLY A 117 27.40 27.10 12.60
C GLY A 117 28.81 27.65 12.79
N LYS A 118 29.70 27.45 11.81
CA LYS A 118 31.06 28.02 11.83
C LYS A 118 31.04 29.54 11.87
N ALA A 119 30.26 30.19 11.02
CA ALA A 119 30.18 31.65 10.97
C ALA A 119 29.69 32.23 12.30
N LYS A 120 28.64 31.64 12.89
CA LYS A 120 28.15 32.03 14.22
C LYS A 120 29.21 31.82 15.31
N GLY A 121 29.93 30.68 15.26
CA GLY A 121 31.00 30.38 16.20
C GLY A 121 32.16 31.37 16.13
N LEU A 122 32.61 31.72 14.92
CA LEU A 122 33.66 32.71 14.69
C LEU A 122 33.24 34.10 15.17
N ALA A 123 32.05 34.57 14.78
CA ALA A 123 31.54 35.87 15.23
C ALA A 123 31.41 35.94 16.75
N LYS A 124 30.89 34.88 17.39
CA LYS A 124 30.80 34.82 18.85
C LYS A 124 32.20 34.85 19.49
N GLY A 125 33.14 34.05 18.99
CA GLY A 125 34.52 34.03 19.47
C GLY A 125 35.22 35.39 19.35
N GLU A 126 35.02 36.10 18.22
CA GLU A 126 35.53 37.46 18.03
C GLU A 126 34.94 38.43 19.05
N THR A 127 33.61 38.39 19.28
CA THR A 127 32.97 39.27 20.28
C THR A 127 33.42 38.97 21.70
N GLU A 128 33.56 37.70 22.07
CA GLU A 128 34.03 37.26 23.40
C GLU A 128 35.50 37.66 23.61
N ALA A 129 36.37 37.45 22.61
CA ALA A 129 37.78 37.86 22.67
C ALA A 129 37.93 39.39 22.76
N ASN A 130 37.15 40.14 21.98
CA ASN A 130 37.18 41.59 21.98
C ASN A 130 36.70 42.16 23.34
N LEU A 131 35.67 41.55 23.94
CA LEU A 131 35.22 41.89 25.29
C LEU A 131 36.30 41.61 26.36
N GLU A 132 36.97 40.47 26.30
CA GLU A 132 38.06 40.13 27.21
C GLU A 132 39.26 41.09 27.06
N ASN A 133 39.59 41.48 25.83
CA ASN A 133 40.61 42.49 25.57
C ASN A 133 40.22 43.85 26.16
N ALA A 134 38.97 44.28 25.97
CA ALA A 134 38.46 45.52 26.54
C ALA A 134 38.56 45.51 28.08
N LYS A 135 38.18 44.41 28.75
CA LYS A 135 38.33 44.25 30.21
C LYS A 135 39.80 44.35 30.66
N LYS A 136 40.72 43.70 29.95
CA LYS A 136 42.16 43.77 30.25
C LYS A 136 42.71 45.18 30.10
N MET A 137 42.33 45.89 29.03
CA MET A 137 42.71 47.29 28.81
C MET A 137 42.22 48.20 29.97
N LYS A 138 40.98 48.01 30.42
CA LYS A 138 40.43 48.72 31.59
C LYS A 138 41.22 48.42 32.86
N ALA A 139 41.61 47.17 33.09
CA ALA A 139 42.44 46.76 34.23
C ALA A 139 43.87 47.35 34.19
N MET A 140 44.41 47.62 33.00
CA MET A 140 45.71 48.28 32.81
C MET A 140 45.64 49.81 32.93
N GLY A 141 44.46 50.38 33.21
CA GLY A 141 44.27 51.82 33.38
C GLY A 141 44.19 52.61 32.08
N ILE A 142 43.90 51.95 30.95
CA ILE A 142 43.64 52.65 29.68
C ILE A 142 42.30 53.39 29.79
N ASP A 143 42.26 54.61 29.28
CA ASP A 143 41.07 55.46 29.29
C ASP A 143 39.87 54.82 28.56
N LEU A 144 38.66 55.02 29.10
CA LEU A 144 37.44 54.39 28.60
C LEU A 144 37.09 54.85 27.18
N GLU A 145 37.38 56.09 26.80
CA GLU A 145 37.12 56.54 25.44
C GLU A 145 38.08 55.91 24.43
N MET A 146 39.34 55.74 24.83
CA MET A 146 40.32 55.02 24.01
C MET A 146 39.92 53.55 23.81
N ILE A 147 39.43 52.87 24.86
CA ILE A 147 38.94 51.48 24.78
C ILE A 147 37.73 51.38 23.84
N ARG A 148 36.79 52.33 23.96
CA ARG A 148 35.61 52.38 23.09
C ARG A 148 35.99 52.60 21.63
N GLN A 149 36.98 53.46 21.35
CA GLN A 149 37.46 53.68 19.98
C GLN A 149 38.16 52.44 19.39
N ILE A 150 38.93 51.70 20.18
CA ILE A 150 39.69 50.53 19.70
C ILE A 150 38.80 49.30 19.54
N THR A 151 37.93 49.03 20.52
CA THR A 151 37.17 47.77 20.59
C THR A 151 35.72 47.92 20.11
N GLY A 152 35.20 49.16 20.05
CA GLY A 152 33.79 49.43 19.79
C GLY A 152 32.85 49.06 20.96
N ILE A 153 33.40 48.61 22.10
CA ILE A 153 32.63 48.12 23.24
C ILE A 153 32.56 49.21 24.32
N THR A 154 31.39 49.35 24.93
CA THR A 154 31.20 50.18 26.14
C THR A 154 31.23 49.27 27.37
N LEU A 155 32.12 49.56 28.33
CA LEU A 155 32.44 48.75 29.53
C LEU A 155 31.90 49.33 30.84
#